data_AF-A0A1H5U8I9-F1
#
_entry.id   AF-A0A1H5U8I9-F1
#
_cell.length_a   1.000
_cell.length_b   1.000
_cell.length_c   1.000
_cell.angle_alpha   90.00
_cell.angle_beta   90.00
_cell.angle_gamma   90.00
#
_symmetry.space_group_name_H-M   'P 1'
#
loop_
_entity.id
_entity.type
_entity.pdbx_description
1 polymer ?
#
loop_
_entity_poly.entity_id
_entity_poly.type
_entity_poly.pdbx_seq_one_letter_code
_entity_poly.pdbx_strand_id
1 'polypeptide(L)'
;MCDSDPLKPHYSWCLAAIGEGPAARFRAEAVAVRAAVAEKRLGLADLVLPPLPVLRRRRDGDPTRRRRHFDLHARLSEPRGQWYRAWAAVSPGRHVWHLPAAELPQPGKRPDRYDLAILDGLLDAATASVGAHRRGLFERSGSDLCPGAGAVVHSNPGPPVPDRRCR
;
A
#
# COMPACT_ATOMS: atom_id res chain seq x y z
N MET A 1 9.84 -13.34 6.56
CA MET A 1 8.67 -13.22 7.46
C MET A 1 8.55 -11.78 7.91
N CYS A 2 7.36 -11.18 7.86
CA CYS A 2 7.11 -9.82 8.33
C CYS A 2 5.92 -9.81 9.32
N ASP A 3 6.02 -9.00 10.38
CA ASP A 3 4.95 -8.76 11.37
C ASP A 3 3.89 -7.76 10.86
N SER A 4 4.20 -7.10 9.76
CA SER A 4 3.37 -6.15 9.03
C SER A 4 3.60 -6.29 7.54
N ASP A 5 2.60 -5.94 6.74
CA ASP A 5 2.72 -5.95 5.27
C ASP A 5 3.89 -5.04 4.82
N PRO A 6 4.90 -5.56 4.09
CA PRO A 6 5.95 -4.71 3.49
C PRO A 6 5.41 -3.77 2.42
N LEU A 7 4.20 -4.01 1.89
CA LEU A 7 3.52 -3.13 0.96
C LEU A 7 2.90 -1.97 1.76
N LYS A 8 3.53 -0.78 1.66
CA LYS A 8 3.01 0.48 2.22
C LYS A 8 1.50 0.77 1.98
N PRO A 9 0.88 0.40 0.83
CA PRO A 9 -0.52 0.67 0.54
C PRO A 9 -1.50 0.19 1.61
N HIS A 10 -1.19 -0.87 2.37
CA HIS A 10 -2.03 -1.35 3.47
C HIS A 10 -2.42 -0.23 4.44
N TYR A 11 -1.47 0.64 4.82
CA TYR A 11 -1.71 1.68 5.81
C TYR A 11 -2.61 2.80 5.27
N SER A 12 -2.34 3.28 4.05
CA SER A 12 -3.16 4.32 3.40
C SER A 12 -4.55 3.79 3.06
N TRP A 13 -4.67 2.52 2.67
CA TRP A 13 -5.95 1.84 2.49
C TRP A 13 -6.74 1.80 3.81
N CYS A 14 -6.12 1.40 4.93
CA CYS A 14 -6.80 1.35 6.23
C CYS A 14 -7.30 2.73 6.68
N LEU A 15 -6.50 3.78 6.48
CA LEU A 15 -6.90 5.16 6.79
C LEU A 15 -8.09 5.59 5.95
N ALA A 16 -8.05 5.34 4.64
CA ALA A 16 -9.16 5.65 3.74
C ALA A 16 -10.42 4.86 4.07
N ALA A 17 -10.29 3.58 4.45
CA ALA A 17 -11.40 2.72 4.82
C ALA A 17 -12.16 3.22 6.06
N ILE A 18 -11.50 3.93 6.98
CA ILE A 18 -12.14 4.56 8.16
C ILE A 18 -12.44 6.05 7.99
N GLY A 19 -12.16 6.63 6.82
CA GLY A 19 -12.39 8.06 6.54
C GLY A 19 -11.35 9.01 7.13
N GLU A 20 -10.20 8.50 7.59
CA GLU A 20 -9.12 9.28 8.21
C GLU A 20 -7.98 9.59 7.21
N GLY A 21 -8.17 9.27 5.93
CA GLY A 21 -7.21 9.58 4.88
C GLY A 21 -7.84 9.57 3.49
N PRO A 22 -7.22 10.24 2.50
CA PRO A 22 -7.73 10.27 1.15
C PRO A 22 -7.46 8.95 0.42
N ALA A 23 -8.50 8.36 -0.19
CA ALA A 23 -8.34 7.18 -1.05
C ALA A 23 -7.40 7.41 -2.25
N ALA A 24 -7.23 8.67 -2.68
CA ALA A 24 -6.26 9.05 -3.71
C ALA A 24 -4.81 8.71 -3.31
N ARG A 25 -4.46 8.80 -2.02
CA ARG A 25 -3.15 8.39 -1.53
C ARG A 25 -2.93 6.89 -1.70
N PHE A 26 -3.92 6.08 -1.36
CA PHE A 26 -3.86 4.64 -1.60
C PHE A 26 -3.64 4.32 -3.08
N ARG A 27 -4.38 4.95 -3.99
CA ARG A 27 -4.21 4.75 -5.45
C ARG A 27 -2.80 5.13 -5.92
N ALA A 28 -2.28 6.28 -5.49
CA ALA A 28 -0.93 6.70 -5.84
C ALA A 28 0.14 5.73 -5.31
N GLU A 29 0.00 5.28 -4.06
CA GLU A 29 0.90 4.27 -3.47
C GLU A 29 0.78 2.92 -4.19
N ALA A 30 -0.42 2.52 -4.63
CA ALA A 30 -0.64 1.30 -5.40
C ALA A 30 0.08 1.33 -6.76
N VAL A 31 0.00 2.45 -7.49
CA VAL A 31 0.74 2.65 -8.76
C VAL A 31 2.26 2.54 -8.51
N ALA A 32 2.77 3.20 -7.47
CA ALA A 32 4.19 3.19 -7.15
C ALA A 32 4.70 1.80 -6.73
N VAL A 33 3.92 1.07 -5.92
CA VAL A 33 4.24 -0.31 -5.51
C VAL A 33 4.20 -1.24 -6.71
N ARG A 34 3.20 -1.12 -7.58
CA ARG A 34 3.10 -1.93 -8.79
C ARG A 34 4.32 -1.77 -9.69
N ALA A 35 4.78 -0.54 -9.91
CA ALA A 35 6.02 -0.27 -10.65
C ALA A 35 7.25 -0.89 -9.95
N ALA A 36 7.36 -0.75 -8.63
CA ALA A 36 8.47 -1.33 -7.88
C ALA A 36 8.49 -2.87 -7.90
N VAL A 37 7.33 -3.53 -7.95
CA VAL A 37 7.22 -4.99 -8.08
C VAL A 37 7.59 -5.43 -9.49
N ALA A 38 7.13 -4.72 -10.52
CA ALA A 38 7.50 -4.99 -11.92
C ALA A 38 9.02 -4.90 -12.13
N GLU A 39 9.67 -3.92 -11.50
CA GLU A 39 11.12 -3.72 -11.52
C GLU A 39 11.88 -4.62 -10.52
N LYS A 40 11.17 -5.52 -9.82
CA LYS A 40 11.72 -6.44 -8.79
C LYS A 40 12.45 -5.75 -7.64
N ARG A 41 12.23 -4.44 -7.44
CA ARG A 41 12.76 -3.64 -6.33
C ARG A 41 12.01 -3.87 -5.02
N LEU A 42 10.75 -4.27 -5.11
CA LEU A 42 9.90 -4.66 -3.99
C LEU A 42 9.24 -6.00 -4.30
N GLY A 43 9.14 -6.89 -3.32
CA GLY A 43 8.54 -8.22 -3.51
C GLY A 43 7.48 -8.50 -2.45
N LEU A 44 6.55 -9.38 -2.78
CA LEU A 44 5.56 -9.91 -1.85
C LEU A 44 6.26 -10.65 -0.70
N ALA A 45 5.70 -10.55 0.50
CA ALA A 45 6.22 -11.26 1.67
C ALA A 45 6.11 -12.79 1.50
N ASP A 46 7.12 -13.51 1.98
CA ASP A 46 7.10 -14.99 2.02
C ASP A 46 6.07 -15.53 3.03
N LEU A 47 5.85 -14.77 4.11
CA LEU A 47 4.84 -15.01 5.13
C LEU A 47 4.54 -13.73 5.92
N VAL A 48 3.27 -13.55 6.23
CA VAL A 48 2.72 -12.45 7.01
C VAL A 48 2.13 -12.97 8.32
N LEU A 49 2.46 -12.31 9.43
CA LEU A 49 1.89 -12.57 10.75
C LEU A 49 1.08 -11.37 11.22
N PRO A 50 -0.24 -11.33 10.98
CA PRO A 50 -1.08 -10.23 11.41
C PRO A 50 -1.06 -10.05 12.94
N PRO A 51 -1.06 -8.80 13.45
CA PRO A 51 -1.10 -8.56 14.88
C PRO A 51 -2.45 -8.99 15.50
N LEU A 52 -2.40 -9.69 16.64
CA LEU A 52 -3.57 -10.10 17.40
C LEU A 52 -4.29 -8.90 18.07
N PRO A 53 -5.62 -8.94 18.24
CA PRO A 53 -6.45 -7.80 18.69
C PRO A 53 -6.34 -7.45 20.19
N VAL A 54 -5.17 -7.62 20.81
CA VAL A 54 -4.94 -7.39 22.26
C VAL A 54 -4.52 -5.96 22.62
N LEU A 55 -4.65 -5.02 21.68
CA LEU A 55 -3.99 -3.72 21.72
C LEU A 55 -4.44 -2.82 22.88
N ARG A 56 -5.75 -2.79 23.22
CA ARG A 56 -6.30 -1.95 24.30
C ARG A 56 -5.82 -2.41 25.68
N ARG A 57 -5.99 -3.70 25.97
CA ARG A 57 -5.53 -4.32 27.23
C ARG A 57 -4.03 -4.10 27.46
N ARG A 58 -3.21 -4.23 26.41
CA ARG A 58 -1.76 -4.02 26.49
C ARG A 58 -1.39 -2.54 26.72
N ARG A 59 -2.13 -1.59 26.16
CA ARG A 59 -1.93 -0.15 26.44
C ARG A 59 -2.25 0.16 27.90
N ASP A 60 -3.42 -0.29 28.36
CA ASP A 60 -3.93 0.07 29.69
C ASP A 60 -3.05 -0.52 30.82
N GLY A 61 -2.37 -1.64 30.55
CA GLY A 61 -1.40 -2.25 31.46
C GLY A 61 0.02 -1.69 31.39
N ASP A 62 0.32 -0.71 30.53
CA ASP A 62 1.64 -0.09 30.38
C ASP A 62 1.57 1.42 30.69
N PRO A 63 1.66 1.81 31.99
CA PRO A 63 1.59 3.21 32.39
C PRO A 63 2.86 3.99 32.01
N THR A 64 3.95 3.31 31.62
CA THR A 64 5.24 3.94 31.32
C THR A 64 5.30 4.54 29.91
N ARG A 65 4.42 4.11 29.01
CA ARG A 65 4.45 4.49 27.59
C ARG A 65 3.20 5.25 27.14
N ARG A 66 3.35 6.56 26.90
CA ARG A 66 2.28 7.38 26.28
C ARG A 66 2.17 7.11 24.79
N ARG A 67 0.97 6.79 24.30
CA ARG A 67 0.67 6.54 22.87
C ARG A 67 -0.34 7.55 22.33
N ARG A 68 0.16 8.66 21.77
CA ARG A 68 -0.64 9.82 21.32
C ARG A 68 -1.65 9.52 20.19
N HIS A 69 -1.41 8.48 19.39
CA HIS A 69 -2.29 8.09 18.27
C HIS A 69 -2.99 6.75 18.49
N PHE A 70 -3.10 6.30 19.75
CA PHE A 70 -3.60 4.96 20.03
C PHE A 70 -5.02 4.74 19.49
N ASP A 71 -5.94 5.69 19.69
CA ASP A 71 -7.33 5.51 19.27
C ASP A 71 -7.47 5.47 17.74
N LEU A 72 -6.65 6.23 17.01
CA LEU A 72 -6.53 6.08 15.56
C LEU A 72 -6.08 4.65 15.20
N HIS A 73 -4.96 4.18 15.74
CA HIS A 73 -4.44 2.84 15.45
C HIS A 73 -5.36 1.70 15.90
N ALA A 74 -6.15 1.91 16.96
CA ALA A 74 -7.16 0.96 17.41
C ALA A 74 -8.27 0.82 16.37
N ARG A 75 -8.75 1.94 15.79
CA ARG A 75 -9.74 1.93 14.70
C ARG A 75 -9.22 1.27 13.42
N LEU A 76 -7.91 1.28 13.18
CA LEU A 76 -7.30 0.56 12.05
C LEU A 76 -7.32 -0.97 12.21
N SER A 77 -7.66 -1.52 13.37
CA SER A 77 -7.57 -2.97 13.60
C SER A 77 -8.50 -3.78 12.70
N GLU A 78 -9.76 -3.35 12.55
CA GLU A 78 -10.73 -4.04 11.71
C GLU A 78 -10.40 -3.94 10.21
N PRO A 79 -10.15 -2.74 9.63
CA PRO A 79 -9.67 -2.62 8.26
C PRO A 79 -8.42 -3.45 8.00
N ARG A 80 -7.43 -3.41 8.89
CA ARG A 80 -6.22 -4.24 8.76
C ARG A 80 -6.55 -5.73 8.70
N GLY A 81 -7.53 -6.20 9.47
CA GLY A 81 -8.06 -7.56 9.36
C GLY A 81 -8.65 -7.85 7.98
N GLN A 82 -9.42 -6.93 7.40
CA GLN A 82 -9.98 -7.05 6.05
C GLN A 82 -8.89 -7.13 4.98
N TRP A 83 -7.87 -6.28 5.08
CA TRP A 83 -6.72 -6.31 4.17
C TRP A 83 -6.02 -7.67 4.19
N TYR A 84 -5.69 -8.20 5.37
CA TYR A 84 -5.04 -9.51 5.46
C TYR A 84 -5.95 -10.66 5.01
N ARG A 85 -7.27 -10.53 5.17
CA ARG A 85 -8.22 -11.52 4.62
C ARG A 85 -8.25 -11.47 3.08
N ALA A 86 -8.22 -10.28 2.49
CA ALA A 86 -8.09 -10.10 1.04
C ALA A 86 -6.79 -10.73 0.53
N TRP A 87 -5.68 -10.50 1.24
CA TRP A 87 -4.39 -11.08 0.87
C TRP A 87 -4.36 -12.61 1.01
N ALA A 88 -4.98 -13.15 2.06
CA ALA A 88 -5.12 -14.59 2.24
C ALA A 88 -5.99 -15.25 1.16
N ALA A 89 -6.98 -14.53 0.60
CA ALA A 89 -7.81 -15.04 -0.49
C ALA A 89 -7.05 -15.17 -1.81
N VAL A 90 -6.18 -14.20 -2.13
CA VAL A 90 -5.40 -14.20 -3.39
C VAL A 90 -4.13 -15.05 -3.27
N SER A 91 -3.60 -15.20 -2.05
CA SER A 91 -2.42 -16.02 -1.78
C SER A 91 -2.64 -16.92 -0.54
N PRO A 92 -3.37 -18.04 -0.71
CA PRO A 92 -3.63 -18.98 0.37
C PRO A 92 -2.33 -19.55 0.98
N GLY A 93 -2.35 -19.82 2.29
CA GLY A 93 -1.22 -20.42 3.00
C GLY A 93 -0.05 -19.48 3.31
N ARG A 94 -0.12 -18.20 2.92
CA ARG A 94 0.93 -17.18 3.19
C ARG A 94 0.64 -16.27 4.38
N HIS A 95 -0.43 -16.55 5.10
CA HIS A 95 -0.91 -15.78 6.26
C HIS A 95 -1.08 -16.71 7.46
N VAL A 96 -0.37 -16.43 8.55
CA VAL A 96 -0.50 -17.19 9.79
C VAL A 96 -1.19 -16.32 10.82
N TRP A 97 -2.45 -16.67 11.11
CA TRP A 97 -3.34 -15.89 11.99
C TRP A 97 -3.07 -16.09 13.47
N HIS A 98 -2.48 -17.23 13.82
CA HIS A 98 -2.13 -17.60 15.18
C HIS A 98 -0.68 -18.07 15.21
N LEU A 99 0.14 -17.49 16.08
CA LEU A 99 1.47 -18.01 16.33
C LEU A 99 1.35 -19.40 16.96
N PRO A 100 1.95 -20.45 16.35
CA PRO A 100 2.02 -21.76 16.98
C PRO A 100 2.81 -21.66 18.29
N ALA A 101 2.37 -22.38 19.32
CA ALA A 101 3.02 -22.36 20.63
C ALA A 101 4.41 -23.02 20.63
N ALA A 102 4.70 -23.88 19.65
CA ALA A 102 5.92 -24.68 19.60
C ALA A 102 7.03 -24.01 18.75
N GLU A 103 6.73 -23.62 17.50
CA GLU A 103 7.74 -23.09 16.58
C GLU A 103 7.16 -22.05 15.61
N LEU A 104 8.00 -21.09 15.22
CA LEU A 104 7.66 -20.13 14.18
C LEU A 104 7.61 -20.82 12.81
N PRO A 105 6.58 -20.57 11.99
CA PRO A 105 6.54 -21.10 10.64
C PRO A 105 7.74 -20.60 9.84
N GLN A 106 8.47 -21.52 9.21
CA GLN A 106 9.54 -21.19 8.28
C GLN A 106 9.02 -21.31 6.85
N PRO A 107 8.50 -20.23 6.25
CA PRO A 107 8.05 -20.29 4.87
C PRO A 107 9.25 -20.53 3.96
N GLY A 108 9.11 -21.48 3.03
CA GLY A 108 10.00 -21.53 1.88
C GLY A 108 9.89 -20.23 1.07
N LYS A 109 10.96 -19.90 0.33
CA LYS A 109 10.98 -18.74 -0.58
C LYS A 109 9.77 -18.77 -1.50
N ARG A 110 9.15 -17.61 -1.69
CA ARG A 110 8.04 -17.45 -2.62
C ARG A 110 8.56 -17.46 -4.09
N PRO A 111 8.16 -18.39 -4.96
CA PRO A 111 8.57 -18.38 -6.37
C PRO A 111 7.91 -17.23 -7.16
N ASP A 112 6.70 -16.88 -6.78
CA ASP A 112 5.82 -15.82 -7.30
C ASP A 112 6.01 -14.50 -6.53
N ARG A 113 7.24 -14.22 -6.07
CA ARG A 113 7.57 -13.04 -5.23
C ARG A 113 7.29 -11.71 -5.91
N TYR A 114 7.37 -11.67 -7.24
CA TYR A 114 7.21 -10.47 -8.05
C TYR A 114 6.01 -10.57 -8.99
N ASP A 115 5.06 -11.45 -8.67
CA ASP A 115 3.88 -11.66 -9.50
C ASP A 115 2.91 -10.48 -9.38
N LEU A 116 2.73 -9.76 -10.49
CA LEU A 116 1.83 -8.62 -10.58
C LEU A 116 0.36 -9.01 -10.51
N ALA A 117 -0.02 -10.21 -10.98
CA ALA A 117 -1.41 -10.66 -10.91
C ALA A 117 -1.86 -10.85 -9.46
N ILE A 118 -0.95 -11.27 -8.59
CA ILE A 118 -1.23 -11.43 -7.16
C ILE A 118 -1.32 -10.07 -6.46
N LEU A 119 -0.45 -9.12 -6.83
CA LEU A 119 -0.55 -7.76 -6.33
C LEU A 119 -1.85 -7.09 -6.77
N ASP A 120 -2.15 -7.12 -8.06
CA ASP A 120 -3.35 -6.50 -8.64
C ASP A 120 -4.61 -7.15 -8.03
N GLY A 121 -4.63 -8.48 -7.90
CA GLY A 121 -5.71 -9.20 -7.22
C GLY A 121 -5.90 -8.81 -5.74
N LEU A 122 -4.81 -8.56 -5.00
CA LEU A 122 -4.89 -8.05 -3.62
C LEU A 122 -5.54 -6.66 -3.57
N LEU A 123 -5.11 -5.75 -4.44
CA LEU A 123 -5.62 -4.37 -4.49
C LEU A 123 -7.13 -4.36 -4.85
N ASP A 124 -7.54 -5.22 -5.77
CA ASP A 124 -8.95 -5.39 -6.15
C ASP A 124 -9.77 -6.00 -5.01
N ALA A 125 -9.28 -7.08 -4.40
CA ALA A 125 -9.96 -7.74 -3.29
C ALA A 125 -10.12 -6.82 -2.06
N ALA A 126 -9.09 -6.02 -1.75
CA ALA A 126 -9.14 -5.02 -0.69
C ALA A 126 -10.11 -3.87 -1.03
N THR A 127 -10.18 -3.44 -2.29
CA THR A 127 -11.18 -2.44 -2.72
C THR A 127 -12.60 -2.98 -2.60
N ALA A 128 -12.82 -4.23 -3.00
CA ALA A 128 -14.11 -4.90 -2.91
C ALA A 128 -14.56 -5.12 -1.44
N SER A 129 -13.64 -5.31 -0.50
CA SER A 129 -13.97 -5.52 0.92
C SER A 129 -14.44 -4.26 1.64
N VAL A 130 -14.25 -3.07 1.05
CA VAL A 130 -14.81 -1.83 1.58
C VAL A 130 -16.32 -1.81 1.33
N GLY A 131 -17.10 -1.45 2.35
CA GLY A 131 -18.56 -1.35 2.24
C GLY A 131 -19.02 -0.45 1.08
N ALA A 132 -20.16 -0.78 0.47
CA ALA A 132 -20.62 -0.18 -0.79
C ALA A 132 -20.59 1.36 -0.81
N HIS A 133 -20.99 2.01 0.28
CA HIS A 133 -20.96 3.48 0.42
C HIS A 133 -19.56 4.11 0.32
N ARG A 134 -18.52 3.35 0.65
CA ARG A 134 -17.12 3.82 0.62
C ARG A 134 -16.34 3.28 -0.56
N ARG A 135 -16.83 2.24 -1.25
CA ARG A 135 -16.17 1.66 -2.44
C ARG A 135 -15.97 2.67 -3.57
N GLY A 136 -16.96 3.53 -3.80
CA GLY A 136 -16.85 4.63 -4.78
C GLY A 136 -15.72 5.63 -4.47
N LEU A 137 -15.21 5.70 -3.23
CA LEU A 137 -14.04 6.53 -2.90
C LEU A 137 -12.75 5.95 -3.49
N PHE A 138 -12.70 4.63 -3.63
CA PHE A 138 -11.57 3.88 -4.18
C PHE A 138 -11.66 3.77 -5.71
N GLU A 139 -12.88 3.63 -6.25
CA GLU A 139 -13.15 3.39 -7.68
C GLU A 139 -13.16 4.65 -8.58
N ARG A 140 -13.23 5.88 -8.04
CA ARG A 140 -13.37 7.09 -8.89
C ARG A 140 -12.21 7.25 -9.89
N SER A 141 -12.60 7.19 -11.18
CA SER A 141 -11.85 7.16 -12.45
C SER A 141 -10.75 8.19 -12.64
N GLY A 142 -9.56 7.74 -13.04
CA GLY A 142 -9.27 7.48 -14.47
C GLY A 142 -9.18 8.66 -15.45
N SER A 143 -9.53 9.90 -15.09
CA SER A 143 -9.53 11.03 -16.04
C SER A 143 -8.46 12.11 -15.79
N ASP A 144 -7.60 11.96 -14.77
CA ASP A 144 -6.46 12.87 -14.51
C ASP A 144 -5.08 12.21 -14.71
N LEU A 145 -5.03 11.00 -15.27
CA LEU A 145 -3.79 10.43 -15.79
C LEU A 145 -3.74 10.75 -17.29
N CYS A 146 -3.20 11.92 -17.61
CA CYS A 146 -3.09 12.46 -18.97
C CYS A 146 -2.71 11.41 -20.02
N PRO A 147 -3.41 11.33 -21.16
CA PRO A 147 -2.89 10.69 -22.35
C PRO A 147 -1.91 11.65 -23.06
N GLY A 148 -0.78 11.12 -23.51
CA GLY A 148 0.11 11.82 -24.43
C GLY A 148 1.35 12.42 -23.79
N ALA A 149 2.44 11.66 -23.87
CA ALA A 149 3.75 12.24 -24.10
C ALA A 149 3.72 12.99 -25.44
N GLY A 150 3.19 14.21 -25.43
CA GLY A 150 3.46 15.19 -26.47
C GLY A 150 4.90 15.64 -26.27
N ALA A 151 5.78 15.26 -27.20
CA ALA A 151 7.14 15.76 -27.26
C ALA A 151 7.11 17.29 -27.30
N VAL A 152 7.44 17.93 -26.18
CA VAL A 152 7.87 19.33 -26.19
C VAL A 152 9.32 19.31 -26.64
N VAL A 153 9.52 19.47 -27.94
CA VAL A 153 10.78 19.98 -28.48
C VAL A 153 10.93 21.39 -27.91
N HIS A 154 11.72 21.53 -26.85
CA HIS A 154 12.23 22.84 -26.46
C HIS A 154 13.24 23.28 -27.52
N SER A 155 12.73 23.95 -28.56
CA SER A 155 13.55 24.86 -29.35
C SER A 155 14.04 25.96 -28.42
N ASN A 156 15.34 25.93 -28.13
CA ASN A 156 16.03 26.91 -27.31
C ASN A 156 16.27 28.18 -28.17
N PRO A 157 15.66 29.35 -27.88
CA PRO A 157 16.10 30.58 -28.51
C PRO A 157 17.40 31.02 -27.83
N GLY A 158 18.54 30.79 -28.51
CA GLY A 158 19.82 31.34 -28.07
C GLY A 158 19.78 32.87 -27.98
N PRO A 159 20.64 33.49 -27.16
CA PRO A 159 20.66 34.94 -26.98
C PRO A 159 21.02 35.67 -28.29
N PRO A 160 20.51 36.89 -28.50
CA PRO A 160 20.79 37.65 -29.72
C PRO A 160 22.28 38.01 -29.81
N VAL A 161 22.87 37.74 -30.97
CA VAL A 161 24.21 38.18 -31.36
C VAL A 161 24.16 39.69 -31.60
N PRO A 162 25.06 40.51 -31.00
CA PRO A 162 25.12 41.93 -31.30
C PRO A 162 25.71 42.15 -32.71
N ASP A 163 24.99 42.94 -33.50
CA ASP A 163 25.35 43.39 -34.84
C ASP A 163 26.66 44.18 -34.80
N ARG A 164 27.72 43.63 -35.43
CA ARG A 164 28.97 44.33 -35.67
C ARG A 164 28.98 44.84 -37.10
N ARG A 165 28.49 46.06 -37.31
CA ARG A 165 29.00 46.95 -38.37
C ARG A 165 29.08 48.38 -37.87
N CYS A 166 30.17 49.05 -38.28
CA CYS A 166 30.53 50.46 -38.13
C CYS A 166 31.38 50.84 -36.90
N ARG A 167 32.70 50.59 -36.96
CA ARG A 167 33.72 51.56 -37.42
C ARG A 167 35.10 50.91 -37.47
#